data_AF-T1HFA9-F1
#
_entry.id   AF-T1HFA9-F1
#
_cell.length_a   1.000
_cell.length_b   1.000
_cell.length_c   1.000
_cell.angle_alpha   90.00
_cell.angle_beta   90.00
_cell.angle_gamma   90.00
#
_symmetry.space_group_name_H-M   'P 1'
#
loop_
_entity.id
_entity.type
_entity.pdbx_description
1 polymer ?
#
loop_
_entity_poly.entity_id
_entity_poly.type
_entity_poly.pdbx_seq_one_letter_code
_entity_poly.pdbx_strand_id
1 'polypeptide(L)'
;SSNENIIKVTLREAYWDLFREQISEDPPKLDMAFDILAEIKKGLELVMTPNITTLRKQVAEVLDLDLLRTQAEHDAVDVMYYAKYITSVISKICAPVRDKTVAQLSKETDIVAIFRGIVEILSLMKYDLLSFSLAAIKPDIMANHLAYERDTFREYINAIGGALPRTTKWLSKHLNASLSTEDIVYNAYIDMLTWDDAEPYPETLFLEEERLRRLKLDYFRLSVSCTLLFLSLGLIPQSLHKDDFKESIKSFIMILMVEAKNDADVKKFCSNIAIHLCEKVKNSVQTDDTSSNAAAELNYKVLQESVEPASLPDNKIRTLVCTRVNDYLKCSLKVTNNPELNFPPALNLFKFELTALRHSFQSIFKHNMLVCMEHYQKLVNTDSLS
;
A
#
# COMPACT_ATOMS: atom_id res chain seq x y z
N SER A 1 14.68 -10.08 -12.34
CA SER A 1 14.73 -9.48 -11.00
C SER A 1 15.75 -10.15 -10.07
N SER A 2 15.90 -11.48 -10.03
CA SER A 2 16.87 -12.15 -9.13
C SER A 2 18.35 -11.90 -9.51
N ASN A 3 18.71 -12.05 -10.79
CA ASN A 3 20.11 -11.89 -11.24
C ASN A 3 20.63 -10.44 -11.12
N GLU A 4 19.81 -9.43 -11.37
CA GLU A 4 20.22 -8.02 -11.22
C GLU A 4 20.49 -7.64 -9.76
N ASN A 5 19.73 -8.20 -8.82
CA ASN A 5 19.96 -7.96 -7.40
C ASN A 5 21.22 -8.68 -6.91
N ILE A 6 21.48 -9.91 -7.38
CA ILE A 6 22.71 -10.65 -7.07
C ILE A 6 23.92 -9.90 -7.62
N ILE A 7 23.89 -9.46 -8.89
CA ILE A 7 24.98 -8.68 -9.50
C ILE A 7 25.25 -7.38 -8.74
N LYS A 8 24.19 -6.66 -8.31
CA LYS A 8 24.33 -5.43 -7.52
C LYS A 8 24.93 -5.68 -6.13
N VAL A 9 24.58 -6.78 -5.47
CA VAL A 9 25.14 -7.15 -4.16
C VAL A 9 26.61 -7.55 -4.31
N THR A 10 26.93 -8.43 -5.25
CA THR A 10 28.30 -8.89 -5.52
C THR A 10 29.23 -7.73 -5.93
N LEU A 11 28.73 -6.78 -6.74
CA LEU A 11 29.50 -5.60 -7.13
C LEU A 11 29.77 -4.65 -5.94
N ARG A 12 28.79 -4.49 -5.03
CA ARG A 12 28.95 -3.68 -3.82
C ARG A 12 29.92 -4.31 -2.83
N GLU A 13 29.92 -5.64 -2.71
CA GLU A 13 30.88 -6.36 -1.85
C GLU A 13 32.30 -6.23 -2.41
N ALA A 14 32.47 -6.49 -3.71
CA ALA A 14 33.77 -6.33 -4.39
C ALA A 14 34.35 -4.90 -4.27
N TYR A 15 33.50 -3.87 -4.23
CA TYR A 15 33.92 -2.48 -4.01
C TYR A 15 34.56 -2.28 -2.63
N TRP A 16 33.95 -2.83 -1.57
CA TRP A 16 34.49 -2.72 -0.21
C TRP A 16 35.70 -3.65 0.02
N ASP A 17 35.76 -4.77 -0.67
CA ASP A 17 36.92 -5.66 -0.65
C ASP A 17 38.15 -4.97 -1.28
N LEU A 18 37.98 -4.32 -2.43
CA LEU A 18 39.04 -3.52 -3.06
C LEU A 18 39.51 -2.37 -2.16
N PHE A 19 38.59 -1.71 -1.46
CA PHE A 19 38.92 -0.65 -0.49
C PHE A 19 39.76 -1.20 0.67
N ARG A 20 39.41 -2.40 1.16
CA ARG A 20 40.16 -3.08 2.22
C ARG A 20 41.57 -3.44 1.74
N GLU A 21 41.70 -3.94 0.51
CA GLU A 21 43.01 -4.25 -0.10
C GLU A 21 43.89 -3.01 -0.16
N GLN A 22 43.40 -1.90 -0.71
CA GLN A 22 44.18 -0.67 -0.88
C GLN A 22 44.69 -0.06 0.43
N ILE A 23 43.88 -0.06 1.49
CA ILE A 23 44.27 0.45 2.81
C ILE A 23 45.25 -0.49 3.52
N SER A 24 45.26 -1.78 3.16
CA SER A 24 46.13 -2.79 3.78
C SER A 24 47.48 -2.94 3.08
N GLU A 25 47.70 -2.26 1.93
CA GLU A 25 49.00 -2.20 1.25
C GLU A 25 50.04 -1.38 2.06
N ASP A 26 51.32 -1.64 1.84
CA ASP A 26 52.44 -0.90 2.46
C ASP A 26 53.36 -0.32 1.35
N PRO A 27 53.32 1.01 1.07
CA PRO A 27 52.48 2.03 1.70
C PRO A 27 51.01 1.97 1.22
N PRO A 28 50.05 2.45 2.02
CA PRO A 28 48.63 2.37 1.71
C PRO A 28 48.25 3.24 0.51
N LYS A 29 47.44 2.69 -0.40
CA LYS A 29 46.87 3.46 -1.51
C LYS A 29 45.57 4.12 -1.07
N LEU A 30 45.52 5.45 -1.11
CA LEU A 30 44.38 6.22 -0.60
C LEU A 30 43.40 6.71 -1.68
N ASP A 31 43.61 6.36 -2.96
CA ASP A 31 42.78 6.85 -4.08
C ASP A 31 41.28 6.58 -3.85
N MET A 32 40.92 5.34 -3.51
CA MET A 32 39.53 4.98 -3.24
C MET A 32 38.99 5.62 -1.96
N ALA A 33 39.85 5.87 -0.96
CA ALA A 33 39.46 6.60 0.25
C ALA A 33 39.05 8.04 -0.06
N PHE A 34 39.78 8.70 -0.97
CA PHE A 34 39.44 10.04 -1.42
C PHE A 34 38.14 10.08 -2.23
N ASP A 35 37.89 9.09 -3.08
CA ASP A 35 36.63 8.99 -3.83
C ASP A 35 35.43 8.81 -2.90
N ILE A 36 35.54 7.90 -1.92
CA ILE A 36 34.52 7.67 -0.89
C ILE A 36 34.32 8.95 -0.07
N LEU A 37 35.41 9.62 0.33
CA LEU A 37 35.35 10.85 1.10
C LEU A 37 34.68 12.00 0.32
N ALA A 38 34.93 12.10 -0.98
CA ALA A 38 34.27 13.05 -1.87
C ALA A 38 32.76 12.77 -1.98
N GLU A 39 32.37 11.50 -2.08
CA GLU A 39 30.96 11.11 -2.08
C GLU A 39 30.28 11.43 -0.74
N ILE A 40 30.96 11.15 0.37
CA ILE A 40 30.49 11.47 1.72
C ILE A 40 30.31 12.97 1.91
N LYS A 41 31.28 13.79 1.47
CA LYS A 41 31.20 15.25 1.54
C LYS A 41 29.97 15.77 0.80
N LYS A 42 29.77 15.32 -0.45
CA LYS A 42 28.55 15.64 -1.22
C LYS A 42 27.27 15.16 -0.53
N GLY A 43 27.31 13.97 0.07
CA GLY A 43 26.20 13.42 0.85
C GLY A 43 25.83 14.28 2.05
N LEU A 44 26.83 14.72 2.82
CA LEU A 44 26.68 15.62 3.97
C LEU A 44 26.10 16.98 3.56
N GLU A 45 26.62 17.58 2.48
CA GLU A 45 26.13 18.86 1.94
C GLU A 45 24.64 18.79 1.56
N LEU A 46 24.20 17.67 0.97
CA LEU A 46 22.81 17.45 0.58
C LEU A 46 21.87 17.31 1.78
N VAL A 47 22.28 16.57 2.82
CA VAL A 47 21.41 16.30 3.99
C VAL A 47 21.42 17.43 5.01
N MET A 48 22.43 18.30 5.00
CA MET A 48 22.45 19.51 5.83
C MET A 48 21.45 20.54 5.33
N THR A 49 20.39 20.79 6.10
CA THR A 49 19.39 21.82 5.77
C THR A 49 20.02 23.23 5.71
N PRO A 50 19.43 24.19 4.97
CA PRO A 50 19.97 25.55 4.82
C PRO A 50 20.23 26.29 6.14
N ASN A 51 19.54 25.88 7.21
CA ASN A 51 19.62 26.51 8.52
C ASN A 51 20.89 26.13 9.31
N ILE A 52 21.63 25.10 8.89
CA ILE A 52 22.81 24.57 9.59
C ILE A 52 24.09 25.20 8.99
N THR A 53 24.20 26.53 9.05
CA THR A 53 25.28 27.28 8.35
C THR A 53 26.65 27.12 9.01
N THR A 54 26.72 27.14 10.34
CA THR A 54 28.00 27.06 11.08
C THR A 54 28.68 25.71 10.93
N LEU A 55 27.94 24.63 11.13
CA LEU A 55 28.48 23.26 10.99
C LEU A 55 28.85 22.96 9.53
N ARG A 56 28.10 23.48 8.56
CA ARG A 56 28.44 23.35 7.13
C ARG A 56 29.82 23.96 6.81
N LYS A 57 30.12 25.16 7.35
CA LYS A 57 31.44 25.78 7.19
C LYS A 57 32.54 24.94 7.83
N GLN A 58 32.33 24.47 9.06
CA GLN A 58 33.30 23.60 9.75
C GLN A 58 33.59 22.31 8.97
N VAL A 59 32.55 21.68 8.41
CA VAL A 59 32.72 20.45 7.61
C VAL A 59 33.46 20.74 6.30
N ALA A 60 33.20 21.88 5.66
CA ALA A 60 33.91 22.28 4.45
C ALA A 60 35.40 22.55 4.70
N GLU A 61 35.74 23.13 5.86
CA GLU A 61 37.13 23.38 6.30
C GLU A 61 37.87 22.10 6.69
N VAL A 62 37.22 21.20 7.45
CA VAL A 62 37.85 19.94 7.92
C VAL A 62 37.96 18.91 6.81
N LEU A 63 36.98 18.84 5.89
CA LEU A 63 36.98 17.93 4.74
C LEU A 63 37.39 18.66 3.45
N ASP A 64 38.51 19.39 3.50
CA ASP A 64 39.14 19.97 2.31
C ASP A 64 39.97 18.89 1.59
N LEU A 65 39.42 18.37 0.49
CA LEU A 65 40.01 17.24 -0.24
C LEU A 65 41.37 17.58 -0.85
N ASP A 66 41.60 18.83 -1.25
CA ASP A 66 42.86 19.25 -1.86
C ASP A 66 43.97 19.29 -0.80
N LEU A 67 43.66 19.86 0.38
CA LEU A 67 44.57 19.89 1.52
C LEU A 67 44.87 18.47 2.03
N LEU A 68 43.86 17.61 2.12
CA LEU A 68 44.02 16.22 2.57
C LEU A 68 44.87 15.40 1.61
N ARG A 69 44.75 15.64 0.30
CA ARG A 69 45.59 14.97 -0.70
C ARG A 69 47.07 15.35 -0.55
N THR A 70 47.37 16.64 -0.32
CA THR A 70 48.74 17.08 -0.02
C THR A 70 49.27 16.54 1.31
N GLN A 71 48.43 16.39 2.33
CA GLN A 71 48.82 15.78 3.60
C GLN A 71 49.10 14.27 3.45
N ALA A 72 48.35 13.59 2.59
CA ALA A 72 48.54 12.16 2.31
C ALA A 72 49.89 11.87 1.64
N GLU A 73 50.37 12.77 0.76
CA GLU A 73 51.69 12.66 0.12
C GLU A 73 52.88 12.68 1.11
N HIS A 74 52.64 13.13 2.34
CA HIS A 74 53.64 13.23 3.41
C HIS A 74 53.35 12.27 4.59
N ASP A 75 52.54 11.23 4.38
CA ASP A 75 52.12 10.25 5.40
C ASP A 75 51.49 10.87 6.68
N ALA A 76 50.87 12.04 6.56
CA ALA A 76 50.36 12.81 7.69
C ALA A 76 48.84 12.66 7.95
N VAL A 77 48.15 11.75 7.24
CA VAL A 77 46.68 11.62 7.30
C VAL A 77 46.23 10.52 8.25
N ASP A 78 45.50 10.91 9.29
CA ASP A 78 44.81 9.96 10.19
C ASP A 78 43.39 9.66 9.65
N VAL A 79 43.26 8.54 8.92
CA VAL A 79 41.98 8.08 8.35
C VAL A 79 40.92 7.81 9.42
N MET A 80 41.34 7.34 10.61
CA MET A 80 40.43 7.01 11.71
C MET A 80 39.85 8.28 12.35
N TYR A 81 40.65 9.33 12.45
CA TYR A 81 40.19 10.66 12.90
C TYR A 81 39.05 11.16 12.02
N TYR A 82 39.21 11.14 10.70
CA TYR A 82 38.17 11.62 9.76
C TYR A 82 36.90 10.76 9.81
N ALA A 83 37.04 9.44 9.89
CA ALA A 83 35.91 8.53 10.02
C ALA A 83 35.07 8.84 11.28
N LYS A 84 35.73 9.08 12.42
CA LYS A 84 35.07 9.47 13.68
C LYS A 84 34.47 10.88 13.61
N TYR A 85 35.18 11.82 13.00
CA TYR A 85 34.67 13.18 12.79
C TYR A 85 33.37 13.17 11.97
N ILE A 86 33.35 12.48 10.83
CA ILE A 86 32.17 12.35 9.96
C ILE A 86 31.01 11.69 10.72
N THR A 87 31.28 10.62 11.45
CA THR A 87 30.26 9.95 12.29
C THR A 87 29.67 10.91 13.33
N SER A 88 30.51 11.76 13.95
CA SER A 88 30.05 12.77 14.89
C SER A 88 29.19 13.87 14.24
N VAL A 89 29.49 14.24 12.99
CA VAL A 89 28.70 15.21 12.21
C VAL A 89 27.34 14.60 11.90
N ILE A 90 27.30 13.35 11.42
CA ILE A 90 26.05 12.62 11.14
C ILE A 90 25.17 12.56 12.39
N SER A 91 25.74 12.24 13.56
CA SER A 91 25.02 12.19 14.83
C SER A 91 24.35 13.51 15.23
N LYS A 92 24.85 14.66 14.75
CA LYS A 92 24.29 15.98 15.07
C LYS A 92 23.13 16.38 14.17
N ILE A 93 23.02 15.77 12.98
CA ILE A 93 22.09 16.21 11.93
C ILE A 93 21.09 15.12 11.51
N CYS A 94 21.26 13.88 11.95
CA CYS A 94 20.32 12.79 11.64
C CYS A 94 19.01 12.91 12.43
N ALA A 95 17.95 12.30 11.89
CA ALA A 95 16.67 12.20 12.59
C ALA A 95 16.75 11.21 13.77
N PRO A 96 15.92 11.38 14.83
CA PRO A 96 15.99 10.54 16.04
C PRO A 96 15.87 9.03 15.80
N VAL A 97 15.17 8.63 14.73
CA VAL A 97 15.03 7.22 14.32
C VAL A 97 16.38 6.57 13.99
N ARG A 98 17.40 7.37 13.64
CA ARG A 98 18.73 6.90 13.25
C ARG A 98 19.75 6.89 14.41
N ASP A 99 19.42 7.47 15.57
CA ASP A 99 20.35 7.63 16.69
C ASP A 99 20.95 6.29 17.13
N LYS A 100 20.13 5.23 17.18
CA LYS A 100 20.60 3.88 17.55
C LYS A 100 21.64 3.34 16.56
N THR A 101 21.42 3.54 15.26
CA THR A 101 22.32 3.07 14.20
C THR A 101 23.64 3.85 14.22
N VAL A 102 23.58 5.18 14.40
CA VAL A 102 24.77 6.02 14.51
C VAL A 102 25.57 5.69 15.78
N ALA A 103 24.89 5.44 16.89
CA ALA A 103 25.54 5.01 18.13
C ALA A 103 26.26 3.66 18.01
N GLN A 104 25.71 2.72 17.22
CA GLN A 104 26.39 1.46 16.90
C GLN A 104 27.64 1.71 16.06
N LEU A 105 27.52 2.51 14.99
CA LEU A 105 28.65 2.85 14.12
C LEU A 105 29.78 3.57 14.87
N SER A 106 29.46 4.42 15.85
CA SER A 106 30.46 5.14 16.66
C SER A 106 31.36 4.24 17.53
N LYS A 107 30.94 2.98 17.76
CA LYS A 107 31.70 1.99 18.55
C LYS A 107 32.54 1.07 17.66
N GLU A 108 32.37 1.15 16.35
CA GLU A 108 33.09 0.33 15.39
C GLU A 108 34.56 0.75 15.32
N THR A 109 35.43 -0.24 15.08
CA THR A 109 36.89 -0.03 15.02
C THR A 109 37.47 -0.34 13.64
N ASP A 110 36.77 -1.13 12.83
CA ASP A 110 37.20 -1.42 11.46
C ASP A 110 36.90 -0.23 10.52
N ILE A 111 37.94 0.35 9.91
CA ILE A 111 37.84 1.53 9.04
C ILE A 111 36.85 1.29 7.90
N VAL A 112 36.94 0.12 7.25
CA VAL A 112 36.08 -0.23 6.11
C VAL A 112 34.62 -0.31 6.54
N ALA A 113 34.35 -0.93 7.70
CA ALA A 113 33.00 -1.01 8.26
C ALA A 113 32.44 0.38 8.63
N ILE A 114 33.28 1.28 9.15
CA ILE A 114 32.87 2.66 9.47
C ILE A 114 32.46 3.42 8.19
N PHE A 115 33.31 3.44 7.16
CA PHE A 115 33.02 4.13 5.90
C PHE A 115 31.78 3.56 5.20
N ARG A 116 31.63 2.23 5.20
CA ARG A 116 30.42 1.58 4.68
C ARG A 116 29.17 2.02 5.44
N GLY A 117 29.21 1.99 6.77
CA GLY A 117 28.09 2.44 7.59
C GLY A 117 27.77 3.92 7.39
N ILE A 118 28.79 4.78 7.22
CA ILE A 118 28.61 6.21 6.91
C ILE A 118 27.82 6.38 5.60
N VAL A 119 28.24 5.72 4.52
CA VAL A 119 27.58 5.81 3.20
C VAL A 119 26.15 5.30 3.26
N GLU A 120 25.92 4.19 3.98
CA GLU A 120 24.58 3.63 4.19
C GLU A 120 23.68 4.59 4.97
N ILE A 121 24.15 5.15 6.10
CA ILE A 121 23.39 6.11 6.90
C ILE A 121 23.09 7.38 6.11
N LEU A 122 24.06 7.93 5.36
CA LEU A 122 23.83 9.09 4.52
C LEU A 122 22.78 8.82 3.44
N SER A 123 22.77 7.63 2.83
CA SER A 123 21.75 7.24 1.86
C SER A 123 20.35 7.20 2.49
N LEU A 124 20.27 6.69 3.72
CA LEU A 124 19.03 6.66 4.49
C LEU A 124 18.56 8.08 4.88
N MET A 125 19.48 8.96 5.26
CA MET A 125 19.16 10.36 5.56
C MET A 125 18.66 11.13 4.34
N LYS A 126 19.17 10.83 3.13
CA LYS A 126 18.63 11.39 1.88
C LYS A 126 17.16 11.00 1.69
N TYR A 127 16.82 9.73 1.99
CA TYR A 127 15.44 9.26 1.95
C TYR A 127 14.56 9.96 2.99
N ASP A 128 15.08 10.16 4.20
CA ASP A 128 14.38 10.86 5.28
C ASP A 128 14.05 12.31 4.86
N LEU A 129 15.02 13.03 4.25
CA LEU A 129 14.83 14.39 3.74
C LEU A 129 13.80 14.46 2.60
N LEU A 130 13.85 13.51 1.64
CA LEU A 130 12.87 13.43 0.56
C LEU A 130 11.46 13.16 1.09
N SER A 131 11.33 12.22 2.02
CA SER A 131 10.05 11.87 2.64
C SER A 131 9.45 13.06 3.40
N PHE A 132 10.28 13.79 4.14
CA PHE A 132 9.86 15.00 4.86
C PHE A 132 9.44 16.13 3.89
N SER A 133 10.26 16.39 2.86
CA SER A 133 9.97 17.45 1.88
C SER A 133 8.69 17.16 1.09
N LEU A 134 8.49 15.89 0.69
CA LEU A 134 7.26 15.45 0.06
C LEU A 134 6.05 15.64 0.98
N ALA A 135 6.17 15.26 2.27
CA ALA A 135 5.10 15.44 3.24
C ALA A 135 4.75 16.93 3.46
N ALA A 136 5.75 17.82 3.46
CA ALA A 136 5.55 19.26 3.65
C ALA A 136 4.87 19.94 2.45
N ILE A 137 5.21 19.53 1.23
CA ILE A 137 4.71 20.16 -0.01
C ILE A 137 3.37 19.54 -0.47
N LYS A 138 3.08 18.30 -0.05
CA LYS A 138 1.86 17.56 -0.43
C LYS A 138 0.55 18.34 -0.22
N PRO A 139 0.31 19.06 0.90
CA PRO A 139 -0.91 19.83 1.08
C PRO A 139 -1.09 20.91 0.02
N ASP A 140 -0.02 21.65 -0.33
CA ASP A 140 -0.07 22.73 -1.30
C ASP A 140 -0.27 22.22 -2.73
N ILE A 141 0.41 21.12 -3.09
CA ILE A 141 0.18 20.41 -4.37
C ILE A 141 -1.29 20.00 -4.45
N MET A 142 -1.82 19.36 -3.41
CA MET A 142 -3.23 18.93 -3.38
C MET A 142 -4.21 20.10 -3.47
N ALA A 143 -3.94 21.22 -2.79
CA ALA A 143 -4.81 22.39 -2.81
C ALA A 143 -4.86 23.04 -4.21
N ASN A 144 -3.71 23.21 -4.86
CA ASN A 144 -3.64 23.78 -6.21
C ASN A 144 -4.30 22.88 -7.26
N HIS A 145 -4.06 21.56 -7.19
CA HIS A 145 -4.72 20.60 -8.07
C HIS A 145 -6.24 20.58 -7.85
N LEU A 146 -6.70 20.62 -6.60
CA LEU A 146 -8.13 20.60 -6.29
C LEU A 146 -8.84 21.87 -6.77
N ALA A 147 -8.22 23.04 -6.64
CA ALA A 147 -8.78 24.29 -7.16
C ALA A 147 -8.95 24.21 -8.68
N TYR A 148 -7.92 23.75 -9.39
CA TYR A 148 -7.97 23.53 -10.83
C TYR A 148 -9.05 22.53 -11.24
N GLU A 149 -9.18 21.39 -10.53
CA GLU A 149 -10.21 20.39 -10.80
C GLU A 149 -11.63 20.92 -10.56
N ARG A 150 -11.84 21.70 -9.49
CA ARG A 150 -13.12 22.37 -9.21
C ARG A 150 -13.49 23.36 -10.31
N ASP A 151 -12.52 24.17 -10.76
CA ASP A 151 -12.73 25.12 -11.85
C ASP A 151 -13.04 24.41 -13.17
N THR A 152 -12.27 23.36 -13.50
CA THR A 152 -12.51 22.50 -14.67
C THR A 152 -13.88 21.83 -14.61
N PHE A 153 -14.29 21.33 -13.44
CA PHE A 153 -15.61 20.73 -13.27
C PHE A 153 -16.72 21.77 -13.44
N ARG A 154 -16.55 22.98 -12.90
CA ARG A 154 -17.51 24.07 -13.09
C ARG A 154 -17.67 24.42 -14.57
N GLU A 155 -16.58 24.45 -15.33
CA GLU A 155 -16.61 24.65 -16.78
C GLU A 155 -17.35 23.51 -17.50
N TYR A 156 -17.07 22.26 -17.13
CA TYR A 156 -17.78 21.08 -17.63
C TYR A 156 -19.29 21.17 -17.39
N ILE A 157 -19.70 21.51 -16.16
CA ILE A 157 -21.12 21.68 -15.79
C ILE A 157 -21.78 22.78 -16.62
N ASN A 158 -21.10 23.91 -16.81
CA ASN A 158 -21.61 24.99 -17.66
C ASN A 158 -21.76 24.54 -19.12
N ALA A 159 -20.81 23.75 -19.63
CA ALA A 159 -20.84 23.23 -21.00
C ALA A 159 -22.01 22.27 -21.25
N ILE A 160 -22.42 21.48 -20.25
CA ILE A 160 -23.57 20.57 -20.34
C ILE A 160 -24.92 21.24 -20.00
N GLY A 161 -24.95 22.58 -19.87
CA GLY A 161 -26.18 23.35 -19.63
C GLY A 161 -26.56 23.53 -18.15
N GLY A 162 -25.65 23.24 -17.22
CA GLY A 162 -25.79 23.51 -15.79
C GLY A 162 -26.68 22.53 -15.01
N ALA A 163 -27.34 21.60 -15.70
CA ALA A 163 -28.21 20.59 -15.08
C ALA A 163 -27.44 19.29 -14.77
N LEU A 164 -27.85 18.63 -13.68
CA LEU A 164 -27.26 17.39 -13.17
C LEU A 164 -28.30 16.26 -13.05
N PRO A 165 -28.97 15.86 -14.15
CA PRO A 165 -30.10 14.93 -14.09
C PRO A 165 -29.71 13.53 -13.59
N ARG A 166 -28.53 13.01 -13.95
CA ARG A 166 -28.12 11.66 -13.51
C ARG A 166 -27.70 11.67 -12.05
N THR A 167 -26.97 12.69 -11.60
CA THR A 167 -26.67 12.88 -10.18
C THR A 167 -27.95 13.04 -9.36
N THR A 168 -28.94 13.80 -9.84
CA THR A 168 -30.22 13.97 -9.15
C THR A 168 -30.97 12.63 -9.01
N LYS A 169 -31.12 11.88 -10.12
CA LYS A 169 -31.73 10.53 -10.10
C LYS A 169 -30.98 9.56 -9.17
N TRP A 170 -29.66 9.67 -9.10
CA TRP A 170 -28.85 8.83 -8.24
C TRP A 170 -29.08 9.14 -6.75
N LEU A 171 -29.04 10.42 -6.36
CA LEU A 171 -29.25 10.85 -4.99
C LEU A 171 -30.70 10.67 -4.52
N SER A 172 -31.68 10.80 -5.43
CA SER A 172 -33.10 10.70 -5.09
C SER A 172 -33.50 9.36 -4.46
N LYS A 173 -32.74 8.29 -4.73
CA LYS A 173 -32.92 6.97 -4.11
C LYS A 173 -32.69 6.96 -2.59
N HIS A 174 -31.95 7.95 -2.08
CA HIS A 174 -31.49 8.04 -0.69
C HIS A 174 -31.89 9.33 0.02
N LEU A 175 -32.70 10.18 -0.63
CA LEU A 175 -33.19 11.42 -0.02
C LEU A 175 -34.02 11.12 1.23
N ASN A 176 -33.63 11.74 2.34
CA ASN A 176 -34.36 11.67 3.59
C ASN A 176 -34.17 12.99 4.34
N ALA A 177 -35.26 13.65 4.70
CA ALA A 177 -35.25 14.95 5.39
C ALA A 177 -34.51 14.95 6.74
N SER A 178 -34.27 13.77 7.33
CA SER A 178 -33.54 13.63 8.59
C SER A 178 -32.03 13.42 8.42
N LEU A 179 -31.53 13.28 7.18
CA LEU A 179 -30.12 13.01 6.89
C LEU A 179 -29.40 14.25 6.37
N SER A 180 -28.11 14.37 6.70
CA SER A 180 -27.23 15.37 6.10
C SER A 180 -27.00 15.08 4.61
N THR A 181 -26.58 16.09 3.84
CA THR A 181 -26.16 15.88 2.43
C THR A 181 -25.06 14.83 2.35
N GLU A 182 -24.09 14.87 3.26
CA GLU A 182 -23.01 13.90 3.38
C GLU A 182 -23.56 12.48 3.59
N ASP A 183 -24.53 12.30 4.48
CA ASP A 183 -25.17 10.99 4.73
C ASP A 183 -25.93 10.45 3.52
N ILE A 184 -26.61 11.32 2.77
CA ILE A 184 -27.29 10.95 1.53
C ILE A 184 -26.26 10.48 0.50
N VAL A 185 -25.17 11.23 0.30
CA VAL A 185 -24.11 10.86 -0.62
C VAL A 185 -23.39 9.59 -0.15
N TYR A 186 -23.17 9.40 1.16
CA TYR A 186 -22.59 8.17 1.73
C TYR A 186 -23.41 6.94 1.34
N ASN A 187 -24.74 7.00 1.52
CA ASN A 187 -25.63 5.89 1.18
C ASN A 187 -25.62 5.62 -0.33
N ALA A 188 -25.68 6.69 -1.12
CA ALA A 188 -25.69 6.59 -2.57
C ALA A 188 -24.37 6.02 -3.14
N TYR A 189 -23.23 6.28 -2.50
CA TYR A 189 -21.93 5.78 -2.93
C TYR A 189 -21.73 4.29 -2.70
N ILE A 190 -22.40 3.70 -1.70
CA ILE A 190 -22.35 2.25 -1.48
C ILE A 190 -23.02 1.51 -2.64
N ASP A 191 -24.12 2.04 -3.16
CA ASP A 191 -24.83 1.45 -4.31
C ASP A 191 -23.97 1.43 -5.58
N MET A 192 -22.96 2.31 -5.68
CA MET A 192 -22.04 2.32 -6.83
C MET A 192 -21.20 1.04 -6.94
N LEU A 193 -21.02 0.31 -5.84
CA LEU A 193 -20.30 -0.97 -5.83
C LEU A 193 -21.11 -2.10 -6.49
N THR A 194 -22.42 -1.93 -6.62
CA THR A 194 -23.33 -2.87 -7.30
C THR A 194 -24.10 -2.19 -8.43
N TRP A 195 -23.58 -1.08 -8.95
CA TRP A 195 -24.20 -0.30 -10.01
C TRP A 195 -24.41 -1.15 -11.26
N ASP A 196 -25.50 -0.94 -11.99
CA ASP A 196 -25.70 -1.61 -13.28
C ASP A 196 -24.73 -1.03 -14.33
N ASP A 197 -23.99 -1.88 -15.04
CA ASP A 197 -23.07 -1.43 -16.09
C ASP A 197 -23.80 -0.78 -17.28
N ALA A 198 -25.11 -1.01 -17.41
CA ALA A 198 -25.96 -0.33 -18.39
C ALA A 198 -26.40 1.07 -17.93
N GLU A 199 -26.40 1.38 -16.62
CA GLU A 199 -26.77 2.70 -16.12
C GLU A 199 -25.58 3.67 -16.24
N PRO A 200 -25.76 4.84 -16.90
CA PRO A 200 -24.68 5.81 -17.01
C PRO A 200 -24.30 6.35 -15.63
N TYR A 201 -23.00 6.59 -15.42
CA TYR A 201 -22.53 7.21 -14.18
C TYR A 201 -23.09 8.64 -14.01
N PRO A 202 -23.35 9.06 -12.76
CA PRO A 202 -23.63 10.45 -12.41
C PRO A 202 -22.57 11.40 -12.97
N GLU A 203 -22.98 12.59 -13.41
CA GLU A 203 -22.07 13.59 -13.97
C GLU A 203 -21.02 14.03 -12.94
N THR A 204 -21.40 14.06 -11.66
CA THR A 204 -20.49 14.36 -10.55
C THR A 204 -19.43 13.29 -10.31
N LEU A 205 -19.53 12.11 -10.90
CA LEU A 205 -18.52 11.03 -10.77
C LEU A 205 -17.57 10.94 -11.97
N PHE A 206 -17.58 11.91 -12.90
CA PHE A 206 -16.83 11.80 -14.15
C PHE A 206 -15.32 11.59 -13.94
N LEU A 207 -14.70 12.27 -12.96
CA LEU A 207 -13.28 12.09 -12.62
C LEU A 207 -12.98 10.72 -12.00
N GLU A 208 -13.98 10.12 -11.37
CA GLU A 208 -13.85 8.90 -10.58
C GLU A 208 -14.31 7.65 -11.32
N GLU A 209 -14.88 7.77 -12.53
CA GLU A 209 -15.52 6.68 -13.25
C GLU A 209 -14.58 5.46 -13.42
N GLU A 210 -13.36 5.67 -13.89
CA GLU A 210 -12.42 4.57 -14.11
C GLU A 210 -11.98 3.92 -12.79
N ARG A 211 -11.74 4.75 -11.76
CA ARG A 211 -11.36 4.28 -10.41
C ARG A 211 -12.51 3.49 -9.76
N LEU A 212 -13.75 3.94 -9.92
CA LEU A 212 -14.95 3.25 -9.48
C LEU A 212 -15.18 1.93 -10.22
N ARG A 213 -14.97 1.89 -11.54
CA ARG A 213 -15.07 0.65 -12.33
C ARG A 213 -14.10 -0.42 -11.83
N ARG A 214 -12.85 -0.04 -11.54
CA ARG A 214 -11.85 -0.94 -10.94
C ARG A 214 -12.28 -1.37 -9.53
N LEU A 215 -12.72 -0.42 -8.70
CA LEU A 215 -13.18 -0.71 -7.34
C LEU A 215 -14.38 -1.67 -7.31
N LYS A 216 -15.35 -1.49 -8.20
CA LYS A 216 -16.50 -2.37 -8.37
C LYS A 216 -16.06 -3.81 -8.67
N LEU A 217 -15.08 -3.96 -9.56
CA LEU A 217 -14.52 -5.26 -9.91
C LEU A 217 -13.78 -5.90 -8.73
N ASP A 218 -12.97 -5.13 -7.99
CA ASP A 218 -12.28 -5.60 -6.80
C ASP A 218 -13.27 -6.01 -5.69
N TYR A 219 -14.31 -5.21 -5.46
CA TYR A 219 -15.41 -5.51 -4.54
C TYR A 219 -16.12 -6.81 -4.92
N PHE A 220 -16.46 -6.99 -6.20
CA PHE A 220 -17.09 -8.20 -6.72
C PHE A 220 -16.22 -9.42 -6.46
N ARG A 221 -14.94 -9.38 -6.88
CA ARG A 221 -14.00 -10.48 -6.71
C ARG A 221 -13.82 -10.85 -5.26
N LEU A 222 -13.61 -9.88 -4.39
CA LEU A 222 -13.38 -10.12 -2.97
C LEU A 222 -14.62 -10.67 -2.25
N SER A 223 -15.80 -10.13 -2.55
CA SER A 223 -17.06 -10.60 -1.95
C SER A 223 -17.39 -12.04 -2.37
N VAL A 224 -17.15 -12.37 -3.65
CA VAL A 224 -17.32 -13.74 -4.15
C VAL A 224 -16.24 -14.67 -3.60
N SER A 225 -14.98 -14.24 -3.48
CA SER A 225 -13.92 -15.04 -2.84
C SER A 225 -14.25 -15.41 -1.40
N CYS A 226 -14.74 -14.44 -0.61
CA CYS A 226 -15.22 -14.69 0.75
C CYS A 226 -16.34 -15.74 0.75
N THR A 227 -17.31 -15.61 -0.17
CA THR A 227 -18.45 -16.53 -0.30
C THR A 227 -18.00 -17.94 -0.65
N LEU A 228 -17.12 -18.07 -1.64
CA LEU A 228 -16.53 -19.34 -2.07
C LEU A 228 -15.78 -20.00 -0.91
N LEU A 229 -15.00 -19.25 -0.13
CA LEU A 229 -14.32 -19.80 1.04
C LEU A 229 -15.32 -20.32 2.08
N PHE A 230 -16.38 -19.57 2.39
CA PHE A 230 -17.39 -20.01 3.35
C PHE A 230 -18.14 -21.28 2.90
N LEU A 231 -18.51 -21.35 1.62
CA LEU A 231 -19.13 -22.54 1.05
C LEU A 231 -18.17 -23.73 1.08
N SER A 232 -16.90 -23.50 0.72
CA SER A 232 -15.85 -24.54 0.76
C SER A 232 -15.68 -25.11 2.16
N LEU A 233 -15.59 -24.25 3.18
CA LEU A 233 -15.42 -24.67 4.58
C LEU A 233 -16.70 -25.27 5.17
N GLY A 234 -17.88 -24.96 4.62
CA GLY A 234 -19.16 -25.50 5.10
C GLY A 234 -19.29 -27.02 4.95
N LEU A 235 -18.58 -27.61 3.98
CA LEU A 235 -18.57 -29.06 3.74
C LEU A 235 -17.37 -29.79 4.35
N ILE A 236 -16.37 -29.06 4.82
CA ILE A 236 -15.13 -29.64 5.33
C ILE A 236 -15.27 -29.90 6.83
N PRO A 237 -14.80 -31.06 7.35
CA PRO A 237 -14.80 -31.32 8.77
C PRO A 237 -14.04 -30.26 9.56
N GLN A 238 -14.61 -29.81 10.67
CA GLN A 238 -14.01 -28.77 11.51
C GLN A 238 -12.61 -29.14 12.04
N SER A 239 -12.27 -30.43 12.12
CA SER A 239 -10.93 -30.91 12.49
C SER A 239 -9.83 -30.44 11.52
N LEU A 240 -10.17 -30.19 10.26
CA LEU A 240 -9.24 -29.73 9.23
C LEU A 240 -9.14 -28.20 9.16
N HIS A 241 -9.94 -27.46 9.94
CA HIS A 241 -10.00 -25.99 9.91
C HIS A 241 -8.81 -25.31 10.62
N LYS A 242 -7.60 -25.87 10.46
CA LYS A 242 -6.33 -25.25 10.87
C LYS A 242 -6.08 -23.98 10.03
N ASP A 243 -5.38 -23.00 10.57
CA ASP A 243 -5.21 -21.69 9.92
C ASP A 243 -4.48 -21.79 8.57
N ASP A 244 -3.42 -22.58 8.49
CA ASP A 244 -2.68 -22.85 7.25
C ASP A 244 -3.55 -23.48 6.16
N PHE A 245 -4.52 -24.31 6.56
CA PHE A 245 -5.44 -24.96 5.63
C PHE A 245 -6.41 -23.93 5.03
N LYS A 246 -7.01 -23.08 5.88
CA LYS A 246 -7.91 -22.02 5.42
C LYS A 246 -7.18 -21.01 4.53
N GLU A 247 -5.96 -20.61 4.90
CA GLU A 247 -5.17 -19.65 4.13
C GLU A 247 -4.76 -20.22 2.77
N SER A 248 -4.46 -21.52 2.70
CA SER A 248 -4.17 -22.19 1.43
C SER A 248 -5.39 -22.21 0.49
N ILE A 249 -6.60 -22.48 1.00
CA ILE A 249 -7.83 -22.44 0.19
C ILE A 249 -8.11 -21.00 -0.25
N LYS A 250 -8.05 -20.05 0.68
CA LYS A 250 -8.21 -18.62 0.39
C LYS A 250 -7.27 -18.17 -0.73
N SER A 251 -5.99 -18.49 -0.63
CA SER A 251 -4.98 -18.10 -1.61
C SER A 251 -5.30 -18.65 -3.00
N PHE A 252 -5.70 -19.92 -3.09
CA PHE A 252 -6.09 -20.55 -4.35
C PHE A 252 -7.34 -19.88 -4.97
N ILE A 253 -8.38 -19.64 -4.17
CA ILE A 253 -9.60 -18.94 -4.62
C ILE A 253 -9.25 -17.55 -5.14
N MET A 254 -8.46 -16.78 -4.38
CA MET A 254 -8.07 -15.43 -4.76
C MET A 254 -7.29 -15.40 -6.07
N ILE A 255 -6.37 -16.35 -6.29
CA ILE A 255 -5.60 -16.46 -7.55
C ILE A 255 -6.54 -16.67 -8.74
N LEU A 256 -7.48 -17.61 -8.65
CA LEU A 256 -8.45 -17.85 -9.73
C LEU A 256 -9.35 -16.63 -9.98
N MET A 257 -9.74 -15.93 -8.92
CA MET A 257 -10.64 -14.78 -9.00
C MET A 257 -10.00 -13.53 -9.62
N VAL A 258 -8.66 -13.48 -9.80
CA VAL A 258 -7.97 -12.36 -10.46
C VAL A 258 -8.46 -12.14 -11.90
N GLU A 259 -8.94 -13.17 -12.59
CA GLU A 259 -9.43 -13.04 -13.97
C GLU A 259 -10.96 -12.92 -14.09
N ALA A 260 -11.70 -13.16 -13.00
CA ALA A 260 -13.15 -13.12 -13.00
C ALA A 260 -13.66 -11.69 -13.30
N LYS A 261 -14.56 -11.54 -14.28
CA LYS A 261 -15.21 -10.25 -14.59
C LYS A 261 -16.70 -10.24 -14.29
N ASN A 262 -17.32 -11.41 -14.26
CA ASN A 262 -18.75 -11.59 -14.05
C ASN A 262 -19.04 -12.97 -13.44
N ASP A 263 -20.31 -13.22 -13.14
CA ASP A 263 -20.78 -14.45 -12.52
C ASP A 263 -20.59 -15.71 -13.39
N ALA A 264 -20.57 -15.56 -14.72
CA ALA A 264 -20.32 -16.69 -15.61
C ALA A 264 -18.86 -17.18 -15.52
N ASP A 265 -17.91 -16.28 -15.27
CA ASP A 265 -16.52 -16.64 -14.99
C ASP A 265 -16.40 -17.38 -13.65
N VAL A 266 -17.09 -16.87 -12.61
CA VAL A 266 -17.16 -17.52 -11.29
C VAL A 266 -17.63 -18.96 -11.41
N LYS A 267 -18.72 -19.19 -12.15
CA LYS A 267 -19.28 -20.52 -12.39
C LYS A 267 -18.27 -21.47 -13.04
N LYS A 268 -17.45 -21.00 -13.98
CA LYS A 268 -16.39 -21.81 -14.60
C LYS A 268 -15.31 -22.19 -13.60
N PHE A 269 -14.95 -21.26 -12.70
CA PHE A 269 -13.91 -21.48 -11.69
C PHE A 269 -14.34 -22.41 -10.54
N CYS A 270 -15.64 -22.54 -10.28
CA CYS A 270 -16.18 -23.46 -9.27
C CYS A 270 -15.69 -24.91 -9.45
N SER A 271 -15.55 -25.39 -10.69
CA SER A 271 -15.00 -26.71 -10.98
C SER A 271 -13.56 -26.85 -10.51
N ASN A 272 -12.71 -25.87 -10.81
CA ASN A 272 -11.29 -25.87 -10.42
C ASN A 272 -11.14 -25.78 -8.89
N ILE A 273 -11.99 -24.99 -8.24
CA ILE A 273 -12.05 -24.90 -6.78
C ILE A 273 -12.43 -26.25 -6.18
N ALA A 274 -13.48 -26.91 -6.68
CA ALA A 274 -13.89 -28.22 -6.18
C ALA A 274 -12.79 -29.29 -6.35
N ILE A 275 -12.07 -29.30 -7.48
CA ILE A 275 -10.91 -30.20 -7.68
C ILE A 275 -9.83 -29.94 -6.62
N HIS A 276 -9.43 -28.67 -6.46
CA HIS A 276 -8.38 -28.30 -5.50
C HIS A 276 -8.78 -28.65 -4.06
N LEU A 277 -10.06 -28.46 -3.68
CA LEU A 277 -10.57 -28.86 -2.36
C LEU A 277 -10.48 -30.37 -2.15
N CYS A 278 -10.89 -31.17 -3.14
CA CYS A 278 -10.76 -32.64 -3.08
C CYS A 278 -9.30 -33.07 -2.84
N GLU A 279 -8.37 -32.51 -3.60
CA GLU A 279 -6.94 -32.84 -3.47
C GLU A 279 -6.40 -32.40 -2.11
N LYS A 280 -6.74 -31.19 -1.66
CA LYS A 280 -6.27 -30.65 -0.38
C LYS A 280 -6.77 -31.49 0.81
N VAL A 281 -8.05 -31.87 0.82
CA VAL A 281 -8.63 -32.71 1.88
C VAL A 281 -7.95 -34.08 1.91
N LYS A 282 -7.76 -34.73 0.74
CA LYS A 282 -7.06 -36.02 0.65
C LYS A 282 -5.65 -35.95 1.24
N ASN A 283 -4.89 -34.93 0.87
CA ASN A 283 -3.51 -34.77 1.34
C ASN A 283 -3.43 -34.48 2.84
N SER A 284 -4.39 -33.72 3.40
CA SER A 284 -4.42 -33.43 4.84
C SER A 284 -4.84 -34.61 5.72
N VAL A 285 -5.58 -35.57 5.17
CA VAL A 285 -5.96 -36.80 5.90
C VAL A 285 -4.87 -37.86 5.86
N GLN A 286 -4.07 -37.91 4.78
CA GLN A 286 -2.90 -38.79 4.71
C GLN A 286 -1.81 -38.46 5.74
N THR A 287 -1.80 -37.24 6.29
CA THR A 287 -0.83 -36.80 7.30
C THR A 287 -1.28 -37.01 8.75
N ASP A 288 -2.57 -37.24 9.00
CA ASP A 288 -3.14 -37.40 10.36
C ASP A 288 -3.78 -38.82 10.49
N ASP A 289 -3.04 -39.78 11.06
CA ASP A 289 -3.37 -41.22 11.23
C ASP A 289 -4.71 -41.54 11.95
N THR A 290 -5.44 -40.52 12.42
CA THR A 290 -6.68 -40.65 13.21
C THR A 290 -7.96 -40.24 12.45
N SER A 291 -7.87 -39.80 11.20
CA SER A 291 -9.00 -39.18 10.47
C SER A 291 -9.46 -39.92 9.19
N SER A 292 -9.21 -41.22 9.13
CA SER A 292 -9.36 -42.08 7.94
C SER A 292 -10.79 -42.16 7.34
N ASN A 293 -11.85 -41.95 8.14
CA ASN A 293 -13.23 -42.15 7.65
C ASN A 293 -13.93 -40.89 7.10
N ALA A 294 -13.43 -39.67 7.35
CA ALA A 294 -14.12 -38.44 6.92
C ALA A 294 -13.74 -37.98 5.49
N ALA A 295 -12.56 -38.36 4.99
CA ALA A 295 -12.11 -38.01 3.63
C ALA A 295 -12.71 -38.90 2.54
N ALA A 296 -13.20 -40.08 2.90
CA ALA A 296 -13.72 -41.06 1.94
C ALA A 296 -15.07 -40.67 1.32
N GLU A 297 -15.80 -39.71 1.90
CA GLU A 297 -17.15 -39.33 1.47
C GLU A 297 -17.25 -37.97 0.73
N LEU A 298 -16.18 -37.18 0.69
CA LEU A 298 -16.17 -35.89 -0.02
C LEU A 298 -15.99 -36.10 -1.54
N ASN A 299 -17.12 -36.32 -2.22
CA ASN A 299 -17.20 -36.44 -3.67
C ASN A 299 -17.05 -35.05 -4.32
N TYR A 300 -16.21 -34.97 -5.36
CA TYR A 300 -16.07 -33.80 -6.23
C TYR A 300 -17.40 -33.18 -6.63
N LYS A 301 -18.40 -33.99 -6.99
CA LYS A 301 -19.72 -33.49 -7.39
C LYS A 301 -20.41 -32.71 -6.27
N VAL A 302 -20.34 -33.22 -5.04
CA VAL A 302 -20.97 -32.58 -3.86
C VAL A 302 -20.27 -31.25 -3.56
N LEU A 303 -18.94 -31.21 -3.65
CA LEU A 303 -18.18 -29.97 -3.46
C LEU A 303 -18.49 -28.94 -4.56
N GLN A 304 -18.55 -29.38 -5.82
CA GLN A 304 -18.89 -28.52 -6.96
C GLN A 304 -20.29 -27.94 -6.80
N GLU A 305 -21.29 -28.78 -6.53
CA GLU A 305 -22.69 -28.37 -6.33
C GLU A 305 -22.85 -27.41 -5.14
N SER A 306 -21.95 -27.48 -4.15
CA SER A 306 -21.97 -26.57 -3.00
C SER A 306 -21.34 -25.21 -3.26
N VAL A 307 -20.28 -25.13 -4.08
CA VAL A 307 -19.61 -23.84 -4.37
C VAL A 307 -20.22 -23.12 -5.59
N GLU A 308 -20.85 -23.85 -6.51
CA GLU A 308 -21.50 -23.29 -7.70
C GLU A 308 -22.56 -22.20 -7.38
N PRO A 309 -23.38 -22.33 -6.31
CA PRO A 309 -24.29 -21.28 -5.88
C PRO A 309 -23.63 -19.93 -5.56
N ALA A 310 -22.31 -19.84 -5.37
CA ALA A 310 -21.61 -18.55 -5.23
C ALA A 310 -21.74 -17.67 -6.47
N SER A 311 -21.90 -18.27 -7.65
CA SER A 311 -22.12 -17.56 -8.92
C SER A 311 -23.48 -16.88 -8.99
N LEU A 312 -24.43 -17.22 -8.10
CA LEU A 312 -25.76 -16.61 -8.08
C LEU A 312 -25.72 -15.32 -7.24
N PRO A 313 -26.13 -14.16 -7.78
CA PRO A 313 -26.14 -12.89 -7.04
C PRO A 313 -27.05 -12.89 -5.81
N ASP A 314 -28.13 -13.67 -5.83
CA ASP A 314 -29.14 -13.78 -4.77
C ASP A 314 -28.81 -14.86 -3.71
N ASN A 315 -27.66 -15.53 -3.84
CA ASN A 315 -27.21 -16.51 -2.87
C ASN A 315 -27.14 -15.90 -1.46
N LYS A 316 -27.80 -16.54 -0.48
CA LYS A 316 -27.91 -16.00 0.90
C LYS A 316 -26.57 -15.72 1.56
N ILE A 317 -25.55 -16.56 1.34
CA ILE A 317 -24.20 -16.36 1.91
C ILE A 317 -23.55 -15.18 1.20
N ARG A 318 -23.66 -15.09 -0.12
CA ARG A 318 -23.14 -13.95 -0.89
C ARG A 318 -23.77 -12.63 -0.45
N THR A 319 -25.10 -12.56 -0.36
CA THR A 319 -25.82 -11.38 0.11
C THR A 319 -25.36 -10.98 1.50
N LEU A 320 -25.21 -11.94 2.42
CA LEU A 320 -24.73 -11.69 3.78
C LEU A 320 -23.28 -11.16 3.81
N VAL A 321 -22.40 -11.68 2.95
CA VAL A 321 -21.04 -11.17 2.80
C VAL A 321 -21.07 -9.74 2.27
N CYS A 322 -21.80 -9.47 1.19
CA CYS A 322 -21.97 -8.15 0.61
C CYS A 322 -22.48 -7.14 1.66
N THR A 323 -23.50 -7.49 2.44
CA THR A 323 -24.01 -6.63 3.52
C THR A 323 -22.91 -6.29 4.53
N ARG A 324 -22.13 -7.27 5.00
CA ARG A 324 -21.04 -7.03 5.97
C ARG A 324 -19.92 -6.16 5.39
N VAL A 325 -19.56 -6.36 4.12
CA VAL A 325 -18.57 -5.53 3.43
C VAL A 325 -19.10 -4.10 3.28
N ASN A 326 -20.36 -3.94 2.86
CA ASN A 326 -21.00 -2.63 2.73
C ASN A 326 -21.07 -1.89 4.06
N ASP A 327 -21.46 -2.56 5.14
CA ASP A 327 -21.48 -1.97 6.49
C ASP A 327 -20.09 -1.52 6.93
N TYR A 328 -19.06 -2.34 6.68
CA TYR A 328 -17.67 -2.00 6.98
C TYR A 328 -17.18 -0.78 6.18
N LEU A 329 -17.44 -0.76 4.86
CA LEU A 329 -17.07 0.35 3.98
C LEU A 329 -17.82 1.63 4.38
N LYS A 330 -19.11 1.54 4.68
CA LYS A 330 -19.95 2.65 5.13
C LYS A 330 -19.47 3.24 6.46
N CYS A 331 -19.20 2.38 7.44
CA CYS A 331 -18.63 2.79 8.72
C CYS A 331 -17.28 3.49 8.56
N SER A 332 -16.50 3.13 7.54
CA SER A 332 -15.20 3.74 7.27
C SER A 332 -15.28 5.19 6.78
N LEU A 333 -16.40 5.61 6.19
CA LEU A 333 -16.53 6.99 5.71
C LEU A 333 -16.85 7.98 6.85
N LYS A 334 -17.34 7.48 8.00
CA LYS A 334 -17.65 8.31 9.18
C LYS A 334 -16.37 8.66 9.93
N VAL A 335 -16.18 9.96 10.21
CA VAL A 335 -14.93 10.55 10.74
C VAL A 335 -14.53 10.03 12.14
N THR A 336 -15.44 9.43 12.89
CA THR A 336 -15.30 9.26 14.35
C THR A 336 -14.93 7.86 14.85
N ASN A 337 -14.78 6.85 13.98
CA ASN A 337 -14.61 5.48 14.45
C ASN A 337 -13.23 4.90 14.15
N ASN A 338 -12.62 4.26 15.15
CA ASN A 338 -11.44 3.41 14.94
C ASN A 338 -11.82 2.31 13.94
N PRO A 339 -11.23 2.27 12.73
CA PRO A 339 -11.63 1.33 11.69
C PRO A 339 -11.49 -0.13 12.09
N GLU A 340 -10.61 -0.42 13.06
CA GLU A 340 -10.42 -1.76 13.60
C GLU A 340 -11.60 -2.25 14.45
N LEU A 341 -12.33 -1.34 15.11
CA LEU A 341 -13.49 -1.70 15.94
C LEU A 341 -14.70 -2.15 15.12
N ASN A 342 -14.79 -1.67 13.87
CA ASN A 342 -15.91 -1.96 12.98
C ASN A 342 -15.60 -3.09 11.98
N PHE A 343 -14.45 -3.76 12.11
CA PHE A 343 -14.08 -4.83 11.20
C PHE A 343 -14.98 -6.06 11.42
N PRO A 344 -15.59 -6.65 10.38
CA PRO A 344 -16.46 -7.80 10.51
C PRO A 344 -15.65 -9.06 10.88
N PRO A 345 -15.77 -9.62 12.11
CA PRO A 345 -14.88 -10.69 12.57
C PRO A 345 -14.93 -11.96 11.72
N ALA A 346 -16.08 -12.25 11.13
CA ALA A 346 -16.25 -13.39 10.22
C ALA A 346 -15.34 -13.32 8.98
N LEU A 347 -14.90 -12.11 8.56
CA LEU A 347 -14.07 -11.90 7.38
C LEU A 347 -12.58 -11.72 7.72
N ASN A 348 -12.14 -12.07 8.94
CA ASN A 348 -10.78 -11.77 9.41
C ASN A 348 -9.67 -12.39 8.56
N LEU A 349 -9.92 -13.53 7.90
CA LEU A 349 -8.98 -14.10 6.94
C LEU A 349 -8.69 -13.16 5.76
N PHE A 350 -9.62 -12.29 5.41
CA PHE A 350 -9.48 -11.29 4.33
C PHE A 350 -9.17 -9.88 4.85
N LYS A 351 -8.63 -9.75 6.08
CA LYS A 351 -8.42 -8.43 6.71
C LYS A 351 -7.54 -7.51 5.86
N PHE A 352 -6.48 -8.04 5.26
CA PHE A 352 -5.57 -7.26 4.42
C PHE A 352 -6.28 -6.73 3.17
N GLU A 353 -6.94 -7.63 2.44
CA GLU A 353 -7.63 -7.35 1.18
C GLU A 353 -8.81 -6.40 1.38
N LEU A 354 -9.62 -6.61 2.43
CA LEU A 354 -10.72 -5.71 2.79
C LEU A 354 -10.22 -4.34 3.23
N THR A 355 -9.07 -4.27 3.90
CA THR A 355 -8.46 -2.99 4.27
C THR A 355 -7.99 -2.23 3.04
N ALA A 356 -7.38 -2.91 2.06
CA ALA A 356 -7.01 -2.30 0.78
C ALA A 356 -8.23 -1.77 0.02
N LEU A 357 -9.29 -2.59 -0.10
CA LEU A 357 -10.55 -2.19 -0.72
C LEU A 357 -11.14 -0.94 -0.04
N ARG A 358 -11.15 -0.91 1.30
CA ARG A 358 -11.61 0.23 2.09
C ARG A 358 -10.84 1.50 1.79
N HIS A 359 -9.50 1.43 1.74
CA HIS A 359 -8.66 2.60 1.45
C HIS A 359 -8.95 3.17 0.06
N SER A 360 -9.09 2.30 -0.95
CA SER A 360 -9.47 2.71 -2.31
C SER A 360 -10.84 3.38 -2.33
N PHE A 361 -11.85 2.77 -1.70
CA PHE A 361 -13.21 3.32 -1.59
C PHE A 361 -13.21 4.69 -0.89
N GLN A 362 -12.55 4.81 0.27
CA GLN A 362 -12.43 6.08 1.00
C GLN A 362 -11.73 7.17 0.19
N SER A 363 -10.68 6.81 -0.55
CA SER A 363 -9.91 7.75 -1.35
C SER A 363 -10.74 8.34 -2.49
N ILE A 364 -11.44 7.49 -3.24
CA ILE A 364 -12.34 7.91 -4.34
C ILE A 364 -13.47 8.78 -3.79
N PHE A 365 -14.13 8.34 -2.72
CA PHE A 365 -15.19 9.09 -2.07
C PHE A 365 -14.73 10.48 -1.60
N LYS A 366 -13.61 10.55 -0.86
CA LYS A 366 -13.11 11.81 -0.29
C LYS A 366 -12.72 12.81 -1.38
N HIS A 367 -12.06 12.34 -2.45
CA HIS A 367 -11.73 13.20 -3.57
C HIS A 367 -13.01 13.74 -4.23
N ASN A 368 -13.99 12.89 -4.49
CA ASN A 368 -15.25 13.32 -5.07
C ASN A 368 -15.98 14.38 -4.22
N MET A 369 -16.03 14.18 -2.90
CA MET A 369 -16.61 15.16 -1.98
C MET A 369 -15.85 16.48 -2.01
N LEU A 370 -14.51 16.44 -2.05
CA LEU A 370 -13.71 17.65 -2.14
C LEU A 370 -14.02 18.46 -3.41
N VAL A 371 -14.32 17.82 -4.54
CA VAL A 371 -14.63 18.53 -5.80
C VAL A 371 -16.11 18.91 -5.91
N CYS A 372 -17.02 18.01 -5.57
CA CYS A 372 -18.44 18.09 -5.96
C CYS A 372 -19.41 18.47 -4.84
N MET A 373 -18.95 18.66 -3.59
CA MET A 373 -19.86 18.85 -2.44
C MET A 373 -20.86 20.01 -2.62
N GLU A 374 -20.40 21.15 -3.15
CA GLU A 374 -21.27 22.31 -3.36
C GLU A 374 -22.43 22.00 -4.32
N HIS A 375 -22.22 21.11 -5.29
CA HIS A 375 -23.26 20.67 -6.22
C HIS A 375 -24.25 19.74 -5.54
N TYR A 376 -23.78 18.82 -4.70
CA TYR A 376 -24.65 17.94 -3.91
C TYR A 376 -25.54 18.72 -2.95
N GLN A 377 -25.00 19.71 -2.25
CA GLN A 377 -25.76 20.57 -1.35
C GLN A 377 -26.86 21.33 -2.08
N LYS A 378 -26.56 21.88 -3.26
CA LYS A 378 -27.55 22.58 -4.09
C LYS A 378 -28.69 21.65 -4.51
N LEU A 379 -28.40 20.44 -4.96
CA LEU A 379 -29.41 19.47 -5.39
C LEU A 379 -30.31 19.04 -4.22
N VAL A 380 -29.72 18.62 -3.10
CA VAL A 380 -30.48 18.16 -1.93
C VAL A 380 -31.37 19.27 -1.34
N ASN A 381 -30.89 20.52 -1.33
CA ASN A 381 -31.67 21.66 -0.84
C ASN A 381 -32.80 22.08 -1.79
N THR A 382 -32.68 21.80 -3.10
CA THR A 382 -33.71 22.15 -4.08
C THR A 382 -34.83 21.11 -4.09
N ASP A 383 -34.49 19.82 -3.97
CA ASP A 383 -35.49 18.73 -3.95
C ASP A 383 -36.20 18.58 -2.60
N SER A 384 -35.65 19.09 -1.49
CA SER A 384 -36.34 19.12 -0.19
C SER A 384 -37.43 20.19 -0.10
N LEU A 385 -37.55 21.05 -1.11
CA LEU A 385 -38.58 22.10 -1.24
C LEU A 385 -39.70 21.73 -2.23
N SER A 386 -39.64 20.56 -2.85
CA SER A 386 -40.68 19.97 -3.73
C SER A 386 -41.30 18.74 -3.08
#